data_AF-A0A4U0YA23-F1
#
_entry.id   AF-A0A4U0YA23-F1
#
_cell.length_a   1.000
_cell.length_b   1.000
_cell.length_c   1.000
_cell.angle_alpha   90.00
_cell.angle_beta   90.00
_cell.angle_gamma   90.00
#
_symmetry.space_group_name_H-M   'P 1'
#
loop_
_entity.id
_entity.type
_entity.pdbx_description
1 polymer ?
#
loop_
_entity_poly.entity_id
_entity_poly.type
_entity_poly.pdbx_seq_one_letter_code
_entity_poly.pdbx_strand_id
1 'polypeptide(L)'
;MTHNATARVEAHRYMLERVVNAFLRENVQGITQHARVMNEAPHASNGRDIDSIGRGRWLEITTLPSGTLWLPVAPECFMQRWRYRQGPVLAVDTEGVKTFTDAASLVDWLGEGLAAESREYYQAFADECRQAECQRVACRQAQSDYFTRCQDQETPRFLSNDWWTRFIHYDCLASFVDHPYYPTARAKLGFDAAALERFAPEFQPRFKLRWLAAPKALFQLNDTALPDWWPNFKQVGLENDLAIDHQLLPVHPFLWTSDLDLMLRETGLSETLVKAPLQAVEVQPTLSVRSLMLTKHPGTHIKLPLTIRTLGSRNIRTIKPSTIADGHRVQCLLGTIAEQDERIGGRLLLTDEHQGGHVAKQLNRPRFSRHSRAG
;
A
#
# COMPACT_ATOMS: atom_id res chain seq x y z
N MET A 1 25.66 7.73 -13.53
CA MET A 1 25.34 6.30 -13.72
C MET A 1 25.75 5.43 -12.53
N THR A 2 26.92 5.68 -11.91
CA THR A 2 27.43 4.93 -10.74
C THR A 2 26.52 5.00 -9.50
N HIS A 3 25.97 6.18 -9.16
CA HIS A 3 25.09 6.32 -7.98
C HIS A 3 23.82 5.48 -8.04
N ASN A 4 23.22 5.34 -9.24
CA ASN A 4 22.02 4.53 -9.46
C ASN A 4 22.33 3.03 -9.36
N ALA A 5 23.52 2.60 -9.79
CA ALA A 5 23.96 1.21 -9.64
C ALA A 5 24.15 0.84 -8.17
N THR A 6 24.80 1.69 -7.37
CA THR A 6 24.98 1.45 -5.93
C THR A 6 23.63 1.39 -5.19
N ALA A 7 22.71 2.32 -5.47
CA ALA A 7 21.39 2.35 -4.85
C ALA A 7 20.57 1.08 -5.15
N ARG A 8 20.68 0.53 -6.37
CA ARG A 8 20.03 -0.74 -6.73
C ARG A 8 20.59 -1.93 -5.97
N VAL A 9 21.93 -2.03 -5.84
CA VAL A 9 22.58 -3.11 -5.07
C VAL A 9 22.16 -3.05 -3.60
N GLU A 10 22.07 -1.86 -3.02
CA GLU A 10 21.56 -1.70 -1.65
C GLU A 10 20.09 -2.05 -1.51
N ALA A 11 19.27 -1.74 -2.52
CA ALA A 11 17.86 -2.12 -2.56
C ALA A 11 17.69 -3.64 -2.62
N HIS A 12 18.44 -4.33 -3.48
CA HIS A 12 18.46 -5.80 -3.55
C HIS A 12 18.87 -6.44 -2.23
N ARG A 13 19.98 -5.99 -1.64
CA ARG A 13 20.45 -6.50 -0.34
C ARG A 13 19.41 -6.33 0.75
N TYR A 14 18.83 -5.13 0.85
CA TYR A 14 17.78 -4.84 1.81
C TYR A 14 16.57 -5.75 1.60
N MET A 15 16.09 -5.88 0.37
CA MET A 15 14.92 -6.70 0.09
C MET A 15 15.17 -8.19 0.32
N LEU A 16 16.35 -8.70 -0.06
CA LEU A 16 16.75 -10.07 0.23
C LEU A 16 16.76 -10.34 1.74
N GLU A 17 17.36 -9.46 2.54
CA GLU A 17 17.36 -9.59 4.01
C GLU A 17 15.94 -9.60 4.57
N ARG A 18 15.07 -8.71 4.09
CA ARG A 18 13.67 -8.60 4.53
C ARG A 18 12.87 -9.86 4.22
N VAL A 19 13.00 -10.38 3.00
CA VAL A 19 12.29 -11.58 2.54
C VAL A 19 12.79 -12.83 3.25
N VAL A 20 14.11 -13.02 3.36
CA VAL A 20 14.65 -14.19 4.06
C VAL A 20 14.26 -14.19 5.54
N ASN A 21 14.31 -13.04 6.23
CA ASN A 21 13.83 -12.96 7.60
C ASN A 21 12.32 -13.22 7.71
N ALA A 22 11.51 -12.79 6.75
CA ALA A 22 10.09 -13.14 6.73
C ALA A 22 9.88 -14.67 6.58
N PHE A 23 10.63 -15.31 5.69
CA PHE A 23 10.58 -16.77 5.51
C PHE A 23 11.01 -17.52 6.77
N LEU A 24 12.08 -17.09 7.43
CA LEU A 24 12.56 -17.68 8.68
C LEU A 24 11.52 -17.56 9.79
N ARG A 25 10.89 -16.39 9.93
CA ARG A 25 9.85 -16.13 10.94
C ARG A 25 8.59 -16.94 10.71
N GLU A 26 8.15 -17.04 9.45
CA GLU A 26 6.86 -17.65 9.09
C GLU A 26 6.99 -19.13 8.72
N ASN A 27 8.21 -19.68 8.80
CA ASN A 27 8.52 -21.08 8.46
C ASN A 27 7.97 -21.47 7.07
N VAL A 28 8.16 -20.58 6.08
CA VAL A 28 7.69 -20.80 4.70
C VAL A 28 8.29 -22.08 4.15
N GLN A 29 7.46 -22.97 3.58
CA GLN A 29 7.83 -24.33 3.15
C GLN A 29 8.56 -25.17 4.23
N GLY A 30 8.37 -24.87 5.51
CA GLY A 30 9.01 -25.61 6.59
C GLY A 30 10.51 -25.35 6.73
N ILE A 31 11.05 -24.24 6.19
CA ILE A 31 12.50 -23.99 6.15
C ILE A 31 13.18 -23.91 7.52
N THR A 32 12.47 -23.58 8.60
CA THR A 32 13.05 -23.60 9.95
C THR A 32 12.77 -24.91 10.69
N GLN A 33 11.68 -25.59 10.35
CA GLN A 33 11.32 -26.89 10.91
C GLN A 33 12.21 -28.03 10.38
N HIS A 34 12.58 -27.98 9.10
CA HIS A 34 13.35 -29.03 8.41
C HIS A 34 14.83 -28.68 8.27
N ALA A 35 15.28 -27.55 8.80
CA ALA A 35 16.66 -27.13 8.72
C ALA A 35 17.60 -27.96 9.61
N ARG A 36 18.77 -28.29 9.06
CA ARG A 36 19.94 -28.74 9.81
C ARG A 36 20.86 -27.56 10.06
N VAL A 37 21.30 -27.40 11.31
CA VAL A 37 22.25 -26.33 11.67
C VAL A 37 23.66 -26.81 11.34
N MET A 38 24.32 -26.08 10.45
CA MET A 38 25.68 -26.34 9.99
C MET A 38 26.62 -25.23 10.48
N ASN A 39 27.87 -25.56 10.76
CA ASN A 39 28.90 -24.59 11.17
C ASN A 39 29.71 -24.04 9.98
N GLU A 40 29.54 -24.62 8.80
CA GLU A 40 30.26 -24.29 7.59
C GLU A 40 29.30 -24.21 6.39
N ALA A 41 29.72 -23.48 5.36
CA ALA A 41 29.00 -23.31 4.11
C ALA A 41 28.99 -24.62 3.28
N PRO A 42 28.12 -24.77 2.26
CA PRO A 42 28.11 -25.94 1.40
C PRO A 42 29.46 -26.13 0.69
N HIS A 43 30.04 -27.33 0.79
CA HIS A 43 31.35 -27.66 0.16
C HIS A 43 31.38 -27.45 -1.36
N ALA A 44 30.22 -27.51 -2.02
CA ALA A 44 30.10 -27.33 -3.48
C ALA A 44 30.20 -25.86 -3.94
N SER A 45 30.23 -24.88 -3.02
CA SER A 45 30.17 -23.46 -3.39
C SER A 45 31.54 -22.87 -3.76
N ASN A 46 31.54 -21.92 -4.69
CA ASN A 46 32.73 -21.17 -5.09
C ASN A 46 33.22 -20.32 -3.91
N GLY A 47 34.46 -20.51 -3.46
CA GLY A 47 35.00 -19.87 -2.24
C GLY A 47 34.80 -18.35 -2.15
N ARG A 48 34.77 -17.63 -3.29
CA ARG A 48 34.56 -16.17 -3.32
C ARG A 48 33.21 -15.72 -2.76
N ASP A 49 32.13 -16.48 -2.96
CA ASP A 49 30.80 -16.12 -2.47
C ASP A 49 30.73 -16.31 -0.94
N ILE A 50 31.39 -17.35 -0.43
CA ILE A 50 31.45 -17.69 1.00
C ILE A 50 32.29 -16.67 1.77
N ASP A 51 33.41 -16.24 1.19
CA ASP A 51 34.35 -15.31 1.84
C ASP A 51 33.66 -14.00 2.23
N SER A 52 32.70 -13.51 1.41
CA SER A 52 31.93 -12.31 1.72
C SER A 52 30.94 -12.45 2.89
N ILE A 53 30.49 -13.67 3.19
CA ILE A 53 29.48 -13.94 4.24
C ILE A 53 30.16 -14.07 5.61
N GLY A 54 31.42 -14.48 5.64
CA GLY A 54 32.20 -14.70 6.85
C GLY A 54 31.76 -15.94 7.64
N ARG A 55 32.59 -16.32 8.63
CA ARG A 55 32.35 -17.51 9.46
C ARG A 55 31.07 -17.40 10.27
N GLY A 56 30.35 -18.51 10.44
CA GLY A 56 29.21 -18.62 11.34
C GLY A 56 28.22 -19.70 10.89
N ARG A 57 27.05 -19.72 11.53
CA ARG A 57 26.06 -20.78 11.32
C ARG A 57 25.32 -20.64 10.00
N TRP A 58 24.92 -21.80 9.49
CA TRP A 58 24.10 -21.97 8.31
C TRP A 58 22.91 -22.87 8.65
N LEU A 59 21.79 -22.65 7.97
CA LEU A 59 20.71 -23.62 7.87
C LEU A 59 20.83 -24.32 6.51
N GLU A 60 20.91 -25.65 6.54
CA GLU A 60 20.78 -26.52 5.36
C GLU A 60 19.34 -27.05 5.31
N ILE A 61 18.63 -26.81 4.20
CA ILE A 61 17.25 -27.25 3.99
C ILE A 61 17.21 -28.10 2.72
N THR A 62 17.08 -29.42 2.87
CA THR A 62 17.09 -30.40 1.75
C THR A 62 15.71 -30.83 1.29
N THR A 63 14.65 -30.36 1.95
CA THR A 63 13.26 -30.82 1.74
C THR A 63 12.48 -30.00 0.71
N LEU A 64 13.10 -28.97 0.12
CA LEU A 64 12.42 -28.11 -0.85
C LEU A 64 12.33 -28.80 -2.22
N PRO A 65 11.22 -28.67 -2.95
CA PRO A 65 11.09 -29.22 -4.30
C PRO A 65 12.12 -28.65 -5.29
N SER A 66 12.54 -27.40 -5.11
CA SER A 66 13.51 -26.72 -5.95
C SER A 66 14.96 -27.19 -5.77
N GLY A 67 15.28 -27.86 -4.65
CA GLY A 67 16.64 -28.29 -4.32
C GLY A 67 17.02 -28.00 -2.87
N THR A 68 18.32 -27.92 -2.58
CA THR A 68 18.82 -27.65 -1.23
C THR A 68 19.11 -26.17 -1.03
N LEU A 69 18.46 -25.53 -0.06
CA LEU A 69 18.69 -24.13 0.30
C LEU A 69 19.67 -24.01 1.47
N TRP A 70 20.56 -23.03 1.40
CA TRP A 70 21.55 -22.71 2.42
C TRP A 70 21.44 -21.25 2.86
N LEU A 71 21.07 -21.04 4.13
CA LEU A 71 20.87 -19.71 4.70
C LEU A 71 21.92 -19.39 5.77
N PRO A 72 22.74 -18.33 5.62
CA PRO A 72 23.62 -17.88 6.69
C PRO A 72 22.81 -17.17 7.78
N VAL A 73 22.86 -17.69 9.00
CA VAL A 73 22.01 -17.25 10.11
C VAL A 73 22.76 -16.98 11.40
N ALA A 74 22.17 -16.12 12.24
CA ALA A 74 22.51 -15.93 13.64
C ALA A 74 21.31 -16.28 14.52
N PRO A 75 21.51 -16.76 15.76
CA PRO A 75 20.43 -16.89 16.73
C PRO A 75 19.71 -15.55 16.94
N GLU A 76 18.40 -15.59 17.09
CA GLU A 76 17.52 -14.45 17.37
C GLU A 76 16.50 -14.88 18.43
N CYS A 77 15.99 -13.94 19.20
CA CYS A 77 15.00 -14.20 20.25
C CYS A 77 13.68 -13.46 20.03
N PHE A 78 13.70 -12.33 19.31
CA PHE A 78 12.50 -11.54 19.12
C PHE A 78 11.70 -12.01 17.90
N MET A 79 10.55 -12.64 18.16
CA MET A 79 9.57 -13.13 17.18
C MET A 79 10.04 -14.22 16.20
N GLN A 80 11.33 -14.55 16.17
CA GLN A 80 11.89 -15.62 15.34
C GLN A 80 13.11 -16.25 16.03
N ARG A 81 13.45 -17.50 15.67
CA ARG A 81 14.61 -18.22 16.23
C ARG A 81 15.93 -17.90 15.52
N TRP A 82 15.84 -17.55 14.24
CA TRP A 82 16.99 -17.30 13.39
C TRP A 82 16.79 -15.97 12.67
N ARG A 83 17.84 -15.16 12.62
CA ARG A 83 17.93 -13.98 11.78
C ARG A 83 18.94 -14.24 10.66
N TYR A 84 18.60 -13.85 9.45
CA TYR A 84 19.54 -13.83 8.33
C TYR A 84 20.71 -12.88 8.63
N ARG A 85 21.94 -13.32 8.39
CA ARG A 85 23.14 -12.49 8.66
C ARG A 85 23.38 -11.51 7.53
N GLN A 86 23.80 -12.03 6.39
CA GLN A 86 24.16 -11.29 5.19
C GLN A 86 24.32 -12.28 4.03
N GLY A 87 24.22 -11.77 2.80
CA GLY A 87 24.22 -12.59 1.59
C GLY A 87 25.54 -12.67 0.85
N PRO A 88 25.57 -13.47 -0.23
CA PRO A 88 24.40 -14.05 -0.92
C PRO A 88 23.71 -15.24 -0.20
N VAL A 89 22.49 -15.58 -0.65
CA VAL A 89 21.84 -16.87 -0.33
C VAL A 89 22.32 -17.91 -1.33
N LEU A 90 22.59 -19.13 -0.87
CA LEU A 90 23.09 -20.21 -1.73
C LEU A 90 22.03 -21.30 -1.87
N ALA A 91 21.95 -21.91 -3.05
CA ALA A 91 21.17 -23.13 -3.27
C ALA A 91 21.94 -24.12 -4.14
N VAL A 92 21.55 -25.39 -4.06
CA VAL A 92 22.10 -26.47 -4.89
C VAL A 92 20.93 -27.25 -5.48
N ASP A 93 20.88 -27.32 -6.81
CA ASP A 93 19.89 -28.10 -7.54
C ASP A 93 20.56 -28.99 -8.62
N THR A 94 19.78 -29.53 -9.56
CA THR A 94 20.29 -30.41 -10.62
C THR A 94 21.25 -29.72 -11.59
N GLU A 95 21.21 -28.38 -11.67
CA GLU A 95 22.08 -27.57 -12.53
C GLU A 95 23.37 -27.14 -11.81
N GLY A 96 23.46 -27.38 -10.50
CA GLY A 96 24.62 -27.08 -9.67
C GLY A 96 24.35 -26.03 -8.60
N VAL A 97 25.36 -25.23 -8.27
CA VAL A 97 25.26 -24.21 -7.22
C VAL A 97 24.71 -22.90 -7.79
N LYS A 98 23.67 -22.37 -7.14
CA LYS A 98 23.05 -21.08 -7.43
C LYS A 98 23.31 -20.08 -6.30
N THR A 99 23.53 -18.83 -6.69
CA THR A 99 23.82 -17.71 -5.78
C THR A 99 22.77 -16.62 -5.99
N PHE A 100 22.00 -16.29 -4.95
CA PHE A 100 20.97 -15.26 -4.99
C PHE A 100 21.42 -14.00 -4.25
N THR A 101 21.41 -12.88 -4.97
CA THR A 101 21.75 -11.54 -4.43
C THR A 101 20.55 -10.59 -4.38
N ASP A 102 19.42 -11.00 -4.95
CA ASP A 102 18.13 -10.30 -4.93
C ASP A 102 17.00 -11.22 -4.45
N ALA A 103 15.94 -10.62 -3.92
CA ALA A 103 14.83 -11.37 -3.35
C ALA A 103 13.96 -12.06 -4.41
N ALA A 104 13.76 -11.42 -5.57
CA ALA A 104 12.82 -11.89 -6.56
C ALA A 104 13.30 -13.22 -7.18
N SER A 105 14.58 -13.31 -7.54
CA SER A 105 15.20 -14.54 -8.05
C SER A 105 15.13 -15.70 -7.04
N LEU A 106 15.34 -15.42 -5.75
CA LEU A 106 15.19 -16.43 -4.69
C LEU A 106 13.74 -16.91 -4.58
N VAL A 107 12.77 -16.00 -4.63
CA VAL A 107 11.34 -16.32 -4.56
C VAL A 107 10.93 -17.15 -5.78
N ASP A 108 11.35 -16.75 -6.98
CA ASP A 108 11.06 -17.48 -8.21
C ASP A 108 11.61 -18.91 -8.15
N TRP A 109 12.86 -19.09 -7.68
CA TRP A 109 13.46 -20.41 -7.48
C TRP A 109 12.71 -21.25 -6.44
N LEU A 110 12.31 -20.69 -5.30
CA LEU A 110 11.50 -21.39 -4.29
C LEU A 110 10.13 -21.84 -4.81
N GLY A 111 9.63 -21.23 -5.88
CA GLY A 111 8.41 -21.63 -6.56
C GLY A 111 8.58 -22.82 -7.52
N GLU A 112 9.80 -23.20 -7.86
CA GLU A 112 10.09 -24.33 -8.74
C GLU A 112 9.66 -25.67 -8.09
N GLY A 113 9.15 -26.60 -8.90
CA GLY A 113 8.66 -27.89 -8.42
C GLY A 113 7.32 -27.86 -7.65
N LEU A 114 6.78 -26.68 -7.33
CA LEU A 114 5.45 -26.55 -6.73
C LEU A 114 4.31 -26.76 -7.75
N ALA A 115 3.12 -27.08 -7.23
CA ALA A 115 1.89 -27.10 -8.01
C ALA A 115 1.58 -25.71 -8.60
N ALA A 116 0.88 -25.67 -9.75
CA ALA A 116 0.62 -24.44 -10.51
C ALA A 116 0.03 -23.30 -9.66
N GLU A 117 -1.02 -23.60 -8.86
CA GLU A 117 -1.65 -22.59 -8.00
C GLU A 117 -0.67 -22.01 -6.97
N SER A 118 0.17 -22.85 -6.35
CA SER A 118 1.19 -22.37 -5.42
C SER A 118 2.25 -21.54 -6.13
N ARG A 119 2.68 -21.96 -7.32
CA ARG A 119 3.67 -21.24 -8.13
C ARG A 119 3.20 -19.83 -8.50
N GLU A 120 1.91 -19.64 -8.78
CA GLU A 120 1.32 -18.32 -9.04
C GLU A 120 1.50 -17.36 -7.84
N TYR A 121 1.37 -17.86 -6.61
CA TYR A 121 1.63 -17.03 -5.41
C TYR A 121 3.09 -16.61 -5.28
N TYR A 122 4.03 -17.49 -5.61
CA TYR A 122 5.46 -17.16 -5.62
C TYR A 122 5.79 -16.15 -6.72
N GLN A 123 5.26 -16.31 -7.92
CA GLN A 123 5.45 -15.36 -9.03
C GLN A 123 4.89 -13.97 -8.68
N ALA A 124 3.68 -13.91 -8.13
CA ALA A 124 3.10 -12.64 -7.67
C ALA A 124 3.94 -12.00 -6.55
N PHE A 125 4.50 -12.80 -5.65
CA PHE A 125 5.38 -12.28 -4.59
C PHE A 125 6.75 -11.83 -5.11
N ALA A 126 7.29 -12.48 -6.14
CA ALA A 126 8.51 -12.04 -6.82
C ALA A 126 8.28 -10.69 -7.54
N ASP A 127 7.13 -10.50 -8.18
CA ASP A 127 6.71 -9.21 -8.74
C ASP A 127 6.59 -8.12 -7.66
N GLU A 128 6.03 -8.46 -6.50
CA GLU A 128 6.00 -7.56 -5.34
C GLU A 128 7.41 -7.18 -4.86
N CYS A 129 8.35 -8.12 -4.85
CA CYS A 129 9.74 -7.86 -4.50
C CYS A 129 10.38 -6.89 -5.49
N ARG A 130 10.26 -7.15 -6.80
CA ARG A 130 10.76 -6.26 -7.86
C ARG A 130 10.20 -4.84 -7.73
N GLN A 131 8.90 -4.73 -7.47
CA GLN A 131 8.26 -3.43 -7.27
C GLN A 131 8.76 -2.71 -6.02
N ALA A 132 8.90 -3.43 -4.90
CA ALA A 132 9.42 -2.86 -3.65
C ALA A 132 10.85 -2.32 -3.83
N GLU A 133 11.72 -3.06 -4.53
CA GLU A 133 13.09 -2.63 -4.84
C GLU A 133 13.10 -1.37 -5.69
N CYS A 134 12.33 -1.33 -6.77
CA CYS A 134 12.23 -0.17 -7.65
C CYS A 134 11.74 1.07 -6.89
N GLN A 135 10.64 0.95 -6.15
CA GLN A 135 10.08 2.05 -5.38
C GLN A 135 10.99 2.46 -4.22
N ARG A 136 11.78 1.55 -3.64
CA ARG A 136 12.76 1.89 -2.60
C ARG A 136 13.82 2.85 -3.12
N VAL A 137 14.34 2.63 -4.32
CA VAL A 137 15.34 3.53 -4.93
C VAL A 137 14.76 4.94 -5.06
N ALA A 138 13.53 5.05 -5.60
CA ALA A 138 12.84 6.34 -5.72
C ALA A 138 12.58 7.01 -4.35
N CYS A 139 12.10 6.26 -3.38
CA CYS A 139 11.82 6.78 -2.03
C CYS A 139 13.10 7.19 -1.26
N ARG A 140 14.24 6.52 -1.50
CA ARG A 140 15.53 6.92 -0.93
C ARG A 140 16.02 8.25 -1.51
N GLN A 141 15.83 8.46 -2.81
CA GLN A 141 16.09 9.75 -3.42
C GLN A 141 15.17 10.83 -2.81
N ALA A 142 13.87 10.57 -2.73
CA ALA A 142 12.90 11.48 -2.13
C ALA A 142 13.24 11.83 -0.68
N GLN A 143 13.74 10.86 0.09
CA GLN A 143 14.22 11.06 1.45
C GLN A 143 15.43 11.98 1.51
N SER A 144 16.42 11.77 0.64
CA SER A 144 17.58 12.65 0.54
C SER A 144 17.15 14.08 0.23
N ASP A 145 16.32 14.25 -0.81
CA ASP A 145 15.83 15.56 -1.23
C ASP A 145 15.01 16.24 -0.12
N TYR A 146 14.24 15.46 0.64
CA TYR A 146 13.47 15.94 1.78
C TYR A 146 14.38 16.50 2.89
N PHE A 147 15.44 15.78 3.26
CA PHE A 147 16.37 16.25 4.29
C PHE A 147 17.19 17.45 3.83
N THR A 148 17.60 17.51 2.57
CA THR A 148 18.24 18.71 2.00
C THR A 148 17.31 19.92 2.12
N ARG A 149 16.03 19.81 1.71
CA ARG A 149 15.05 20.90 1.88
C ARG A 149 14.80 21.31 3.33
N CYS A 150 14.96 20.40 4.29
CA CYS A 150 14.81 20.72 5.71
C CYS A 150 16.01 21.50 6.26
N GLN A 151 17.22 21.29 5.72
CA GLN A 151 18.42 22.04 6.12
C GLN A 151 18.36 23.51 5.67
N ASP A 152 17.72 23.77 4.52
CA ASP A 152 17.59 25.11 3.95
C ASP A 152 16.44 25.94 4.56
N GLN A 153 15.65 25.39 5.49
CA GLN A 153 14.51 26.09 6.09
C GLN A 153 14.92 26.87 7.35
N GLU A 154 14.56 28.16 7.41
CA GLU A 154 14.77 29.01 8.59
C GLU A 154 14.09 28.45 9.85
N THR A 155 12.87 27.90 9.69
CA THR A 155 12.15 27.21 10.77
C THR A 155 11.80 25.78 10.32
N PRO A 156 12.36 24.75 10.97
CA PRO A 156 12.02 23.38 10.66
C PRO A 156 10.52 23.08 10.85
N ARG A 157 9.93 22.31 9.93
CA ARG A 157 8.49 21.96 9.97
C ARG A 157 8.02 21.31 11.27
N PHE A 158 8.90 20.55 11.95
CA PHE A 158 8.57 19.94 13.24
C PHE A 158 8.46 20.95 14.39
N LEU A 159 8.96 22.18 14.22
CA LEU A 159 8.81 23.29 15.16
C LEU A 159 7.69 24.26 14.77
N SER A 160 6.97 24.01 13.69
CA SER A 160 5.83 24.84 13.29
C SER A 160 4.79 24.88 14.40
N ASN A 161 4.19 26.05 14.67
CA ASN A 161 3.06 26.16 15.60
C ASN A 161 1.80 25.46 15.08
N ASP A 162 1.67 25.35 13.76
CA ASP A 162 0.59 24.67 13.08
C ASP A 162 0.69 23.15 13.24
N TRP A 163 -0.25 22.54 13.95
CA TRP A 163 -0.21 21.10 14.23
C TRP A 163 -0.23 20.26 12.95
N TRP A 164 -0.92 20.71 11.91
CA TRP A 164 -1.04 19.98 10.64
C TRP A 164 0.27 19.97 9.84
N THR A 165 1.08 21.02 9.97
CA THR A 165 2.42 21.08 9.38
C THR A 165 3.33 20.03 10.04
N ARG A 166 3.24 19.88 11.36
CA ARG A 166 3.95 18.83 12.11
C ARG A 166 3.41 17.44 11.75
N PHE A 167 2.09 17.30 11.62
CA PHE A 167 1.44 16.04 11.23
C PHE A 167 1.97 15.55 9.88
N ILE A 168 1.91 16.36 8.82
CA ILE A 168 2.43 15.98 7.49
C ILE A 168 3.95 15.77 7.49
N HIS A 169 4.68 16.47 8.35
CA HIS A 169 6.11 16.21 8.55
C HIS A 169 6.34 14.79 9.08
N TYR A 170 5.67 14.40 10.17
CA TYR A 170 5.84 13.07 10.75
C TYR A 170 5.26 11.96 9.87
N ASP A 171 4.17 12.20 9.14
CA ASP A 171 3.65 11.26 8.15
C ASP A 171 4.65 11.00 7.02
N CYS A 172 5.35 12.04 6.54
CA CYS A 172 6.42 11.91 5.57
C CYS A 172 7.59 11.09 6.14
N LEU A 173 8.06 11.41 7.35
CA LEU A 173 9.13 10.64 8.00
C LEU A 173 8.75 9.17 8.20
N ALA A 174 7.54 8.91 8.68
CA ALA A 174 7.00 7.57 8.84
C ALA A 174 6.92 6.83 7.51
N SER A 175 6.59 7.53 6.41
CA SER A 175 6.53 6.92 5.09
C SER A 175 7.90 6.46 4.58
N PHE A 176 9.01 7.03 5.03
CA PHE A 176 10.36 6.52 4.70
C PHE A 176 10.73 5.25 5.47
N VAL A 177 9.98 4.89 6.51
CA VAL A 177 10.18 3.67 7.30
C VAL A 177 9.21 2.59 6.83
N ASP A 178 9.76 1.46 6.39
CA ASP A 178 8.94 0.31 5.98
C ASP A 178 8.28 -0.36 7.21
N HIS A 179 7.11 -0.98 7.02
CA HIS A 179 6.45 -1.77 8.06
C HIS A 179 7.43 -2.79 8.65
N PRO A 180 7.59 -2.93 9.97
CA PRO A 180 8.71 -3.65 10.58
C PRO A 180 8.81 -5.13 10.19
N TYR A 181 7.70 -5.79 9.83
CA TYR A 181 7.71 -7.22 9.51
C TYR A 181 7.29 -7.60 8.09
N TYR A 182 6.61 -6.70 7.36
CA TYR A 182 6.07 -7.06 6.05
C TYR A 182 7.15 -6.83 5.00
N PRO A 183 7.67 -7.87 4.33
CA PRO A 183 8.93 -7.77 3.61
C PRO A 183 8.89 -6.74 2.48
N THR A 184 7.79 -6.71 1.73
CA THR A 184 7.57 -5.80 0.58
C THR A 184 6.73 -4.57 0.95
N ALA A 185 6.84 -4.07 2.19
CA ALA A 185 6.00 -2.96 2.68
C ALA A 185 6.06 -1.68 1.83
N ARG A 186 7.18 -1.46 1.15
CA ARG A 186 7.39 -0.34 0.22
C ARG A 186 6.47 -0.41 -1.00
N ALA A 187 6.13 -1.63 -1.44
CA ALA A 187 5.40 -1.87 -2.67
C ALA A 187 3.98 -1.28 -2.61
N LYS A 188 3.73 -0.39 -3.57
CA LYS A 188 2.42 0.12 -3.95
C LYS A 188 2.13 -0.38 -5.36
N LEU A 189 1.70 -1.64 -5.47
CA LEU A 189 1.40 -2.26 -6.76
C LEU A 189 0.28 -1.47 -7.47
N GLY A 190 0.48 -1.17 -8.75
CA GLY A 190 -0.38 -0.30 -9.55
C GLY A 190 0.17 1.12 -9.71
N PHE A 191 1.06 1.59 -8.83
CA PHE A 191 1.81 2.84 -9.06
C PHE A 191 3.07 2.58 -9.86
N ASP A 192 3.21 3.29 -10.97
CA ASP A 192 4.51 3.54 -11.59
C ASP A 192 5.28 4.65 -10.83
N ALA A 193 6.48 4.98 -11.30
CA ALA A 193 7.31 6.02 -10.67
C ALA A 193 6.63 7.41 -10.67
N ALA A 194 5.94 7.77 -11.76
CA ALA A 194 5.27 9.06 -11.86
C ALA A 194 4.05 9.16 -10.93
N ALA A 195 3.28 8.08 -10.79
CA ALA A 195 2.17 8.00 -9.84
C ALA A 195 2.68 8.04 -8.39
N LEU A 196 3.81 7.39 -8.11
CA LEU A 196 4.45 7.44 -6.80
C LEU A 196 4.83 8.88 -6.43
N GLU A 197 5.51 9.61 -7.31
CA GLU A 197 5.87 11.02 -7.10
C GLU A 197 4.64 11.93 -6.91
N ARG A 198 3.58 11.69 -7.70
CA ARG A 198 2.37 12.52 -7.69
C ARG A 198 1.45 12.29 -6.50
N PHE A 199 1.47 11.10 -5.89
CA PHE A 199 0.43 10.69 -4.95
C PHE A 199 0.95 10.09 -3.64
N ALA A 200 2.22 9.72 -3.52
CA ALA A 200 2.73 9.05 -2.32
C ALA A 200 3.26 10.05 -1.27
N PRO A 201 3.04 9.80 0.03
CA PRO A 201 3.42 10.71 1.11
C PRO A 201 4.94 10.99 1.18
N GLU A 202 5.78 10.08 0.70
CA GLU A 202 7.24 10.24 0.63
C GLU A 202 7.68 11.49 -0.16
N PHE A 203 6.85 11.92 -1.12
CA PHE A 203 7.12 13.05 -2.00
C PHE A 203 6.40 14.33 -1.56
N GLN A 204 5.57 14.24 -0.51
CA GLN A 204 4.71 15.32 0.01
C GLN A 204 3.93 16.11 -1.06
N PRO A 205 3.30 15.45 -2.05
CA PRO A 205 2.63 16.16 -3.12
C PRO A 205 1.40 16.92 -2.60
N ARG A 206 1.01 17.95 -3.36
CA ARG A 206 -0.30 18.60 -3.26
C ARG A 206 -1.02 18.41 -4.59
N PHE A 207 -2.26 17.97 -4.54
CA PHE A 207 -3.07 17.80 -5.74
C PHE A 207 -4.53 18.10 -5.47
N LYS A 208 -5.30 18.37 -6.53
CA LYS A 208 -6.74 18.61 -6.44
C LYS A 208 -7.53 17.36 -6.79
N LEU A 209 -8.64 17.14 -6.10
CA LEU A 209 -9.54 16.01 -6.35
C LEU A 209 -10.27 16.14 -7.69
N ARG A 210 -10.64 14.99 -8.27
CA ARG A 210 -11.57 14.89 -9.40
C ARG A 210 -12.98 14.68 -8.87
N TRP A 211 -13.98 14.97 -9.69
CA TRP A 211 -15.37 14.98 -9.27
C TRP A 211 -16.27 14.31 -10.31
N LEU A 212 -17.16 13.44 -9.86
CA LEU A 212 -18.29 12.93 -10.62
C LEU A 212 -19.56 13.61 -10.13
N ALA A 213 -20.54 13.83 -10.99
CA ALA A 213 -21.91 14.07 -10.56
C ALA A 213 -22.71 12.78 -10.71
N ALA A 214 -23.35 12.32 -9.62
CA ALA A 214 -24.25 11.17 -9.64
C ALA A 214 -25.68 11.59 -9.29
N PRO A 215 -26.72 10.96 -9.85
CA PRO A 215 -28.09 11.18 -9.41
C PRO A 215 -28.23 10.97 -7.90
N LYS A 216 -28.89 11.90 -7.20
CA LYS A 216 -29.15 11.83 -5.76
C LYS A 216 -29.85 10.53 -5.36
N ALA A 217 -30.69 9.99 -6.23
CA ALA A 217 -31.39 8.72 -6.01
C ALA A 217 -30.45 7.50 -5.87
N LEU A 218 -29.20 7.60 -6.33
CA LEU A 218 -28.19 6.55 -6.20
C LEU A 218 -27.21 6.82 -5.06
N PHE A 219 -27.21 8.03 -4.49
CA PHE A 219 -26.34 8.36 -3.36
C PHE A 219 -26.85 7.71 -2.08
N GLN A 220 -25.93 7.07 -1.36
CA GLN A 220 -26.14 6.49 -0.06
C GLN A 220 -25.17 7.18 0.90
N LEU A 221 -25.69 8.01 1.79
CA LEU A 221 -24.92 8.77 2.76
C LEU A 221 -25.28 8.31 4.18
N ASN A 222 -24.31 8.33 5.08
CA ASN A 222 -24.57 8.16 6.52
C ASN A 222 -25.27 9.40 7.12
N ASP A 223 -24.95 10.59 6.58
CA ASP A 223 -25.54 11.87 6.96
C ASP A 223 -25.90 12.67 5.69
N THR A 224 -27.00 13.40 5.74
CA THR A 224 -27.51 14.22 4.64
C THR A 224 -26.83 15.58 4.52
N ALA A 225 -26.19 16.07 5.59
CA ALA A 225 -25.49 17.34 5.58
C ALA A 225 -24.14 17.22 4.85
N LEU A 226 -23.95 18.02 3.79
CA LEU A 226 -22.65 18.13 3.14
C LEU A 226 -21.74 19.08 3.92
N PRO A 227 -20.44 18.78 4.01
CA PRO A 227 -19.47 19.70 4.60
C PRO A 227 -19.31 21.00 3.84
N ASP A 228 -18.96 22.08 4.55
CA ASP A 228 -18.73 23.41 3.96
C ASP A 228 -17.57 23.47 2.95
N TRP A 229 -16.66 22.50 2.98
CA TRP A 229 -15.55 22.39 2.02
C TRP A 229 -15.97 21.77 0.68
N TRP A 230 -17.16 21.17 0.60
CA TRP A 230 -17.66 20.50 -0.59
C TRP A 230 -17.90 21.54 -1.70
N PRO A 231 -17.36 21.36 -2.92
CA PRO A 231 -17.52 22.35 -3.97
C PRO A 231 -18.95 22.35 -4.50
N ASN A 232 -19.35 23.47 -5.09
CA ASN A 232 -20.54 23.54 -5.93
C ASN A 232 -20.24 23.08 -7.38
N PHE A 233 -21.30 22.86 -8.16
CA PHE A 233 -21.19 22.37 -9.54
C PHE A 233 -20.38 23.32 -10.43
N LYS A 234 -20.58 24.64 -10.31
CA LYS A 234 -19.78 25.63 -11.05
C LYS A 234 -18.28 25.53 -10.77
N GLN A 235 -17.87 25.29 -9.52
CA GLN A 235 -16.46 25.15 -9.14
C GLN A 235 -15.77 23.93 -9.76
N VAL A 236 -16.53 22.89 -10.13
CA VAL A 236 -16.03 21.72 -10.86
C VAL A 236 -16.30 21.81 -12.36
N GLY A 237 -16.85 22.93 -12.83
CA GLY A 237 -17.12 23.22 -14.24
C GLY A 237 -18.37 22.52 -14.79
N LEU A 238 -19.35 22.24 -13.94
CA LEU A 238 -20.67 21.75 -14.33
C LEU A 238 -21.73 22.85 -14.13
N GLU A 239 -22.82 22.75 -14.89
CA GLU A 239 -23.97 23.65 -14.75
C GLU A 239 -24.62 23.50 -13.37
N ASN A 240 -25.01 24.61 -12.75
CA ASN A 240 -25.60 24.60 -11.41
C ASN A 240 -26.96 23.89 -11.35
N ASP A 241 -27.69 23.83 -12.47
CA ASP A 241 -29.00 23.16 -12.53
C ASP A 241 -28.89 21.64 -12.29
N LEU A 242 -27.72 21.03 -12.55
CA LEU A 242 -27.47 19.63 -12.20
C LEU A 242 -27.55 19.41 -10.68
N ALA A 243 -27.37 20.43 -9.86
CA ALA A 243 -27.51 20.31 -8.41
C ALA A 243 -28.94 19.98 -7.95
N ILE A 244 -29.95 20.14 -8.84
CA ILE A 244 -31.35 19.81 -8.54
C ILE A 244 -31.47 18.31 -8.24
N ASP A 245 -30.94 17.46 -9.11
CA ASP A 245 -31.11 16.01 -9.08
C ASP A 245 -29.79 15.22 -8.96
N HIS A 246 -28.63 15.87 -9.07
CA HIS A 246 -27.31 15.26 -8.88
C HIS A 246 -26.61 15.76 -7.62
N GLN A 247 -25.66 14.96 -7.17
CA GLN A 247 -24.74 15.23 -6.07
C GLN A 247 -23.31 14.98 -6.55
N LEU A 248 -22.36 15.79 -6.10
CA LEU A 248 -20.95 15.60 -6.45
C LEU A 248 -20.32 14.51 -5.59
N LEU A 249 -19.51 13.64 -6.21
CA LEU A 249 -18.73 12.57 -5.59
C LEU A 249 -17.23 12.82 -5.82
N PRO A 250 -16.41 12.93 -4.76
CA PRO A 250 -14.97 13.08 -4.90
C PRO A 250 -14.31 11.78 -5.35
N VAL A 251 -13.33 11.89 -6.25
CA VAL A 251 -12.57 10.77 -6.81
C VAL A 251 -11.07 11.09 -6.76
N HIS A 252 -10.28 10.12 -6.32
CA HIS A 252 -8.83 10.26 -6.30
C HIS A 252 -8.30 10.39 -7.75
N PRO A 253 -7.42 11.37 -8.07
CA PRO A 253 -6.98 11.60 -9.46
C PRO A 253 -6.26 10.41 -10.11
N PHE A 254 -5.55 9.58 -9.35
CA PHE A 254 -5.00 8.32 -9.86
C PHE A 254 -6.11 7.38 -10.39
N LEU A 255 -7.15 7.15 -9.60
CA LEU A 255 -8.26 6.29 -9.95
C LEU A 255 -8.98 6.78 -11.22
N TRP A 256 -9.10 8.11 -11.35
CA TRP A 256 -9.69 8.76 -12.52
C TRP A 256 -9.03 8.36 -13.84
N THR A 257 -7.70 8.19 -13.83
CA THR A 257 -6.92 7.88 -15.04
C THR A 257 -6.65 6.38 -15.21
N SER A 258 -6.74 5.58 -14.15
CA SER A 258 -6.40 4.16 -14.19
C SER A 258 -7.63 3.27 -14.43
N ASP A 259 -8.50 3.15 -13.42
CA ASP A 259 -9.48 2.06 -13.34
C ASP A 259 -10.92 2.55 -13.28
N LEU A 260 -11.15 3.87 -13.18
CA LEU A 260 -12.49 4.43 -13.01
C LEU A 260 -13.45 3.95 -14.10
N ASP A 261 -13.07 4.03 -15.37
CA ASP A 261 -13.96 3.66 -16.47
C ASP A 261 -14.31 2.18 -16.47
N LEU A 262 -13.38 1.31 -16.07
CA LEU A 262 -13.65 -0.12 -15.90
C LEU A 262 -14.65 -0.34 -14.77
N MET A 263 -14.43 0.29 -13.60
CA MET A 263 -15.35 0.17 -12.46
C MET A 263 -16.74 0.71 -12.77
N LEU A 264 -16.85 1.82 -13.52
CA LEU A 264 -18.13 2.37 -13.95
C LEU A 264 -18.88 1.41 -14.89
N ARG A 265 -18.16 0.73 -15.80
CA ARG A 265 -18.77 -0.29 -16.67
C ARG A 265 -19.27 -1.49 -15.88
N GLU A 266 -18.45 -2.02 -14.98
CA GLU A 266 -18.80 -3.19 -14.14
C GLU A 266 -19.96 -2.91 -13.17
N THR A 267 -20.22 -1.63 -12.87
CA THR A 267 -21.33 -1.21 -12.00
C THR A 267 -22.55 -0.71 -12.76
N GLY A 268 -22.50 -0.66 -14.10
CA GLY A 268 -23.57 -0.14 -14.96
C GLY A 268 -23.75 1.39 -14.86
N LEU A 269 -22.74 2.11 -14.37
CA LEU A 269 -22.82 3.54 -14.05
C LEU A 269 -22.18 4.46 -15.11
N SER A 270 -21.56 3.91 -16.17
CA SER A 270 -20.85 4.70 -17.20
C SER A 270 -21.68 5.80 -17.83
N GLU A 271 -22.94 5.53 -18.15
CA GLU A 271 -23.86 6.51 -18.77
C GLU A 271 -24.65 7.32 -17.74
N THR A 272 -24.54 6.96 -16.45
CA THR A 272 -25.32 7.56 -15.37
C THR A 272 -24.54 8.65 -14.64
N LEU A 273 -23.21 8.55 -14.60
CA LEU A 273 -22.36 9.52 -13.92
C LEU A 273 -21.74 10.51 -14.89
N VAL A 274 -21.78 11.79 -14.54
CA VAL A 274 -21.15 12.84 -15.33
C VAL A 274 -19.76 13.14 -14.78
N LYS A 275 -18.74 13.05 -15.63
CA LYS A 275 -17.37 13.45 -15.30
C LYS A 275 -17.25 14.98 -15.31
N ALA A 276 -16.96 15.58 -14.16
CA ALA A 276 -16.73 17.02 -14.08
C ALA A 276 -15.40 17.40 -14.77
N PRO A 277 -15.37 18.49 -15.57
CA PRO A 277 -14.17 18.86 -16.32
C PRO A 277 -13.04 19.40 -15.43
N LEU A 278 -13.37 20.11 -14.34
CA LEU A 278 -12.38 20.76 -13.48
C LEU A 278 -12.10 19.95 -12.21
N GLN A 279 -10.87 20.10 -11.71
CA GLN A 279 -10.48 19.61 -10.39
C GLN A 279 -10.75 20.68 -9.32
N ALA A 280 -11.17 20.24 -8.14
CA ALA A 280 -11.42 21.12 -7.00
C ALA A 280 -10.98 20.44 -5.70
N VAL A 281 -10.81 21.25 -4.64
CA VAL A 281 -10.35 20.84 -3.31
C VAL A 281 -8.92 20.27 -3.34
N GLU A 282 -7.97 21.08 -2.87
CA GLU A 282 -6.56 20.67 -2.77
C GLU A 282 -6.33 19.85 -1.48
N VAL A 283 -5.57 18.78 -1.63
CA VAL A 283 -5.31 17.81 -0.56
C VAL A 283 -3.85 17.36 -0.53
N GLN A 284 -3.44 16.78 0.59
CA GLN A 284 -2.15 16.11 0.77
C GLN A 284 -2.33 14.67 1.26
N PRO A 285 -1.61 13.68 0.70
CA PRO A 285 -1.73 12.30 1.13
C PRO A 285 -1.11 12.09 2.51
N THR A 286 -1.76 11.27 3.33
CA THR A 286 -1.23 10.76 4.60
C THR A 286 -0.53 9.41 4.39
N LEU A 287 -0.01 8.80 5.46
CA LEU A 287 0.72 7.52 5.41
C LEU A 287 -0.03 6.40 4.68
N SER A 288 -1.38 6.42 4.71
CA SER A 288 -2.22 5.44 4.02
C SER A 288 -2.31 5.63 2.50
N VAL A 289 -1.71 6.71 1.96
CA VAL A 289 -1.84 7.23 0.58
C VAL A 289 -3.23 7.78 0.26
N ARG A 290 -4.30 7.09 0.69
CA ARG A 290 -5.68 7.34 0.27
C ARG A 290 -6.54 8.15 1.24
N SER A 291 -6.09 8.32 2.48
CA SER A 291 -6.61 9.35 3.38
C SER A 291 -5.86 10.63 3.09
N LEU A 292 -6.59 11.70 2.79
CA LEU A 292 -6.05 12.93 2.24
C LEU A 292 -6.46 14.09 3.13
N MET A 293 -5.49 14.81 3.69
CA MET A 293 -5.73 16.01 4.48
C MET A 293 -6.12 17.17 3.57
N LEU A 294 -7.23 17.86 3.87
CA LEU A 294 -7.64 19.04 3.10
C LEU A 294 -6.74 20.22 3.43
N THR A 295 -6.10 20.86 2.44
CA THR A 295 -5.11 21.91 2.74
C THR A 295 -5.71 23.18 3.34
N LYS A 296 -6.99 23.47 3.01
CA LYS A 296 -7.74 24.61 3.56
C LYS A 296 -8.52 24.28 4.84
N HIS A 297 -8.71 23.00 5.14
CA HIS A 297 -9.44 22.51 6.32
C HIS A 297 -8.66 21.36 6.97
N PRO A 298 -7.46 21.64 7.53
CA PRO A 298 -6.52 20.58 7.93
C PRO A 298 -7.06 19.63 9.01
N GLY A 299 -8.08 20.03 9.78
CA GLY A 299 -8.77 19.14 10.72
C GLY A 299 -9.67 18.08 10.08
N THR A 300 -9.88 18.13 8.76
CA THR A 300 -10.72 17.19 8.02
C THR A 300 -9.88 16.41 7.02
N HIS A 301 -9.99 15.08 7.08
CA HIS A 301 -9.35 14.17 6.14
C HIS A 301 -10.43 13.43 5.34
N ILE A 302 -10.23 13.33 4.03
CA ILE A 302 -11.09 12.53 3.15
C ILE A 302 -10.41 11.22 2.78
N LYS A 303 -11.10 10.09 3.00
CA LYS A 303 -10.62 8.76 2.64
C LYS A 303 -11.29 8.28 1.37
N LEU A 304 -10.51 8.09 0.32
CA LEU A 304 -11.01 7.70 -1.00
C LEU A 304 -10.61 6.27 -1.35
N PRO A 305 -11.38 5.56 -2.21
CA PRO A 305 -10.93 4.31 -2.77
C PRO A 305 -9.74 4.53 -3.71
N LEU A 306 -8.79 3.59 -3.66
CA LEU A 306 -7.63 3.56 -4.55
C LEU A 306 -7.36 2.11 -4.96
N THR A 307 -7.05 1.87 -6.23
CA THR A 307 -6.88 0.52 -6.80
C THR A 307 -5.47 -0.04 -6.65
N ILE A 308 -4.60 0.65 -5.92
CA ILE A 308 -3.31 0.11 -5.54
C ILE A 308 -3.46 -1.05 -4.56
N ARG A 309 -2.47 -1.95 -4.56
CA ARG A 309 -2.31 -2.97 -3.51
C ARG A 309 -1.09 -2.64 -2.68
N THR A 310 -1.22 -2.72 -1.36
CA THR A 310 -0.09 -2.55 -0.44
C THR A 310 -0.19 -3.56 0.69
N LEU A 311 0.95 -4.01 1.20
CA LEU A 311 1.01 -5.14 2.14
C LEU A 311 0.37 -6.42 1.54
N GLY A 312 0.73 -6.73 0.30
CA GLY A 312 0.29 -7.93 -0.43
C GLY A 312 -0.60 -7.64 -1.63
N SER A 313 -0.43 -8.41 -2.69
CA SER A 313 -1.19 -8.34 -3.96
C SER A 313 -2.71 -8.51 -3.81
N ARG A 314 -3.16 -9.15 -2.73
CA ARG A 314 -4.59 -9.31 -2.42
C ARG A 314 -5.20 -8.13 -1.66
N ASN A 315 -4.38 -7.23 -1.12
CA ASN A 315 -4.83 -6.13 -0.27
C ASN A 315 -5.04 -4.84 -1.07
N ILE A 316 -6.10 -4.83 -1.89
CA ILE A 316 -6.49 -3.66 -2.69
C ILE A 316 -7.05 -2.57 -1.77
N ARG A 317 -6.61 -1.32 -1.95
CA ARG A 317 -6.95 -0.18 -1.08
C ARG A 317 -8.30 0.50 -1.43
N THR A 318 -9.31 -0.30 -1.76
CA THR A 318 -10.69 0.16 -1.95
C THR A 318 -11.44 0.32 -0.62
N ILE A 319 -12.69 0.78 -0.69
CA ILE A 319 -13.60 0.86 0.47
C ILE A 319 -14.84 0.07 0.09
N LYS A 320 -15.19 -0.94 0.89
CA LYS A 320 -16.43 -1.69 0.68
C LYS A 320 -17.59 -0.79 1.15
N PRO A 321 -18.63 -0.57 0.33
CA PRO A 321 -19.77 0.25 0.74
C PRO A 321 -20.39 -0.17 2.08
N SER A 322 -20.48 -1.48 2.33
CA SER A 322 -21.05 -2.04 3.57
C SER A 322 -20.27 -1.67 4.82
N THR A 323 -18.98 -1.31 4.71
CA THR A 323 -18.12 -0.98 5.86
C THR A 323 -18.05 0.52 6.14
N ILE A 324 -18.68 1.37 5.34
CA ILE A 324 -18.64 2.83 5.51
C ILE A 324 -19.32 3.24 6.82
N ALA A 325 -20.46 2.63 7.15
CA ALA A 325 -21.16 2.89 8.41
C ALA A 325 -20.48 2.24 9.63
N ASP A 326 -19.67 1.20 9.42
CA ASP A 326 -19.03 0.46 10.52
C ASP A 326 -18.00 1.31 11.27
N GLY A 327 -17.27 2.19 10.58
CA GLY A 327 -16.29 3.10 11.20
C GLY A 327 -16.94 3.98 12.27
N HIS A 328 -18.04 4.66 11.91
CA HIS A 328 -18.81 5.46 12.85
C HIS A 328 -19.41 4.63 13.99
N ARG A 329 -19.93 3.44 13.70
CA ARG A 329 -20.50 2.55 14.74
C ARG A 329 -19.44 2.14 15.77
N VAL A 330 -18.23 1.80 15.32
CA VAL A 330 -17.11 1.44 16.19
C VAL A 330 -16.63 2.66 16.98
N GLN A 331 -16.52 3.83 16.35
CA GLN A 331 -16.21 5.10 17.03
C GLN A 331 -17.22 5.37 18.16
N CYS A 332 -18.52 5.29 17.90
CA CYS A 332 -19.55 5.51 18.93
C CYS A 332 -19.44 4.50 20.07
N LEU A 333 -19.27 3.22 19.76
CA LEU A 333 -19.09 2.17 20.77
C LEU A 333 -17.87 2.44 21.66
N LEU A 334 -16.72 2.78 21.06
CA LEU A 334 -15.50 3.11 21.81
C LEU A 334 -15.68 4.37 22.66
N GLY A 335 -16.43 5.36 22.16
CA GLY A 335 -16.80 6.56 22.91
C GLY A 335 -17.62 6.22 24.15
N THR A 336 -18.68 5.43 24.00
CA THR A 336 -19.51 4.97 25.14
C THR A 336 -18.71 4.17 26.16
N ILE A 337 -17.79 3.30 25.72
CA ILE A 337 -16.90 2.58 26.64
C ILE A 337 -16.00 3.55 27.41
N ALA A 338 -15.43 4.55 26.74
CA ALA A 338 -14.56 5.53 27.38
C ALA A 338 -15.30 6.44 28.37
N GLU A 339 -16.58 6.73 28.13
CA GLU A 339 -17.44 7.47 29.08
C GLU A 339 -17.75 6.67 30.35
N GLN A 340 -17.78 5.33 30.26
CA GLN A 340 -18.13 4.43 31.36
C GLN A 340 -16.90 3.89 32.13
N ASP A 341 -15.70 3.95 31.56
CA ASP A 341 -14.46 3.46 32.18
C ASP A 341 -13.54 4.62 32.60
N GLU A 342 -13.47 4.89 33.91
CA GLU A 342 -12.63 5.94 34.49
C GLU A 342 -11.13 5.81 34.15
N ARG A 343 -10.65 4.61 33.81
CA ARG A 343 -9.24 4.42 33.42
C ARG A 343 -8.95 4.95 32.02
N ILE A 344 -9.99 5.06 31.19
CA ILE A 344 -9.91 5.46 29.77
C ILE A 344 -10.45 6.89 29.58
N GLY A 345 -11.43 7.30 30.38
CA GLY A 345 -12.06 8.62 30.33
C GLY A 345 -11.03 9.76 30.29
N GLY A 346 -11.18 10.66 29.30
CA GLY A 346 -10.28 11.79 29.08
C GLY A 346 -8.90 11.44 28.50
N ARG A 347 -8.59 10.15 28.27
CA ARG A 347 -7.30 9.69 27.72
C ARG A 347 -7.41 9.15 26.29
N LEU A 348 -8.62 8.82 25.84
CA LEU A 348 -8.89 8.35 24.49
C LEU A 348 -9.39 9.50 23.61
N LEU A 349 -8.69 9.75 22.51
CA LEU A 349 -9.15 10.62 21.43
C LEU A 349 -9.56 9.74 20.25
N LEU A 350 -10.78 9.94 19.75
CA LEU A 350 -11.32 9.22 18.61
C LEU A 350 -11.45 10.17 17.43
N THR A 351 -11.06 9.70 16.24
CA THR A 351 -11.38 10.40 15.00
C THR A 351 -12.86 10.26 14.72
N ASP A 352 -13.50 11.36 14.32
CA ASP A 352 -14.89 11.34 13.90
C ASP A 352 -15.01 10.83 12.45
N GLU A 353 -15.67 9.68 12.29
CA GLU A 353 -15.93 8.99 11.03
C GLU A 353 -17.44 8.95 10.70
N HIS A 354 -18.27 9.83 11.28
CA HIS A 354 -19.72 9.82 11.01
C HIS A 354 -20.07 10.05 9.55
N GLN A 355 -19.31 10.91 8.86
CA GLN A 355 -19.57 11.26 7.46
C GLN A 355 -18.94 10.24 6.52
N GLY A 356 -19.80 9.60 5.73
CA GLY A 356 -19.39 8.66 4.70
C GLY A 356 -20.49 8.46 3.68
N GLY A 357 -20.10 8.08 2.47
CA GLY A 357 -21.06 7.86 1.41
C GLY A 357 -20.52 7.10 0.22
N HIS A 358 -21.44 6.54 -0.57
CA HIS A 358 -21.14 5.86 -1.82
C HIS A 358 -22.28 6.03 -2.83
N VAL A 359 -22.01 5.68 -4.09
CA VAL A 359 -23.03 5.58 -5.13
C VAL A 359 -23.39 4.10 -5.31
N ALA A 360 -24.67 3.78 -5.17
CA ALA A 360 -25.18 2.42 -5.33
C ALA A 360 -25.04 1.96 -6.80
N LYS A 361 -24.79 0.66 -6.99
CA LYS A 361 -24.81 0.07 -8.32
C LYS A 361 -26.21 0.20 -8.93
N GLN A 362 -26.28 0.36 -10.24
CA GLN A 362 -27.55 0.23 -10.92
C GLN A 362 -27.86 -1.26 -11.07
N LEU A 363 -28.83 -1.77 -10.31
CA LEU A 363 -29.41 -3.07 -10.61
C LEU A 363 -30.03 -2.95 -12.01
N ASN A 364 -29.58 -3.77 -12.96
CA ASN A 364 -30.21 -3.87 -14.27
C ASN A 364 -31.71 -4.08 -14.04
N ARG A 365 -32.53 -3.06 -14.29
CA ARG A 365 -33.97 -3.25 -14.35
C ARG A 365 -34.22 -4.26 -15.48
N PRO A 366 -34.96 -5.35 -15.26
CA PRO A 366 -35.43 -6.14 -16.39
C PRO A 366 -36.17 -5.17 -17.31
N ARG A 367 -35.76 -5.09 -18.58
CA ARG A 367 -36.53 -4.40 -19.61
C ARG A 367 -37.85 -5.15 -19.73
N PHE A 368 -38.86 -4.73 -18.97
CA PHE A 368 -40.23 -5.14 -19.23
C PHE A 368 -40.63 -4.50 -20.57
N SER A 369 -40.42 -5.23 -21.66
CA SER A 369 -41.05 -4.90 -22.93
C SER A 369 -42.56 -5.08 -22.72
N ARG A 370 -43.28 -3.97 -22.55
CA ARG A 370 -44.73 -3.96 -22.69
C ARG A 370 -45.04 -4.26 -24.16
N HIS A 371 -45.27 -5.53 -24.48
CA HIS A 371 -46.05 -5.87 -25.66
C HIS A 371 -47.51 -5.63 -25.31
N SER A 372 -47.98 -4.43 -25.64
CA SER A 372 -49.40 -4.14 -25.77
C SER A 372 -49.97 -5.05 -26.87
N ARG A 373 -50.72 -6.08 -26.47
CA ARG A 373 -51.76 -6.64 -27.34
C ARG A 373 -52.97 -5.72 -27.25
N ALA A 374 -53.13 -4.85 -28.25
CA ALA A 374 -54.45 -4.35 -28.62
C ALA A 374 -55.09 -5.42 -29.53
N GLY A 375 -56.37 -5.70 -29.28
CA GLY A 375 -57.18 -6.60 -30.09
C GLY A 375 -57.67 -5.99 -31.38
#